data_AF-A0A8D3A349-F1
#
_entry.id   AF-A0A8D3A349-F1
#
_cell.length_a   1.000
_cell.length_b   1.000
_cell.length_c   1.000
_cell.angle_alpha   90.00
_cell.angle_beta   90.00
_cell.angle_gamma   90.00
#
_symmetry.space_group_name_H-M   'P 1'
#
loop_
_entity.id
_entity.type
_entity.pdbx_description
1 polymer ?
#
loop_
_entity_poly.entity_id
_entity_poly.type
_entity_poly.pdbx_seq_one_letter_code
_entity_poly.pdbx_strand_id
1 'polypeptide(L)'
;MPQLHVLFSEEYLEGVKKTPYMTLEDLKEFTLQYGDVYFHPNIYHCAKLAAGAALQLVDSVMTGKVRNGMALVRPPGHHSMRSAASGFCVFNNVAIAAQYAKQKYGVKRVLIVDWDVHHGQGRALLLSWHRYEHQKFWPNLRESDFDCVGKEKGAGFNVNVPWNEVKMQNSDYLSVFCHLLLPVAYEFCPDLVLVCAGFDSAIGDPEGEMCATPDIFAHLTHLLMNLAGGKLCALLEGGYNLTCLAQSVCQTVHTLLGDPAPRPADLHGPCKSALESLHCARAAHRQYWACLKHAGRTSTSFFFEFTTSHCTFRTLCVIIQLKIKKGSKTMQQSQRSHTLPSLVLRYQQCQLLRELVWPEPPKRLAPALRTAVVLPGGVACPDGCNQFSSSEELDPVTVNKLTYGAVVGFGSLKLTLLTVVNFLLFTLLLLLLFFASIRENLLKDVDESDALSILSSLIALVEKMEKNEVKSG
;
A
#
# COMPACT_ATOMS: atom_id res chain seq x y z
N MET A 1 -7.32 -15.40 29.06
CA MET A 1 -7.95 -14.96 27.80
C MET A 1 -8.76 -16.12 27.24
N PRO A 2 -10.09 -16.14 27.43
CA PRO A 2 -10.96 -17.18 26.86
C PRO A 2 -10.82 -17.33 25.33
N GLN A 3 -10.43 -16.24 24.64
CA GLN A 3 -10.20 -16.21 23.20
C GLN A 3 -9.14 -17.22 22.74
N LEU A 4 -8.15 -17.52 23.59
CA LEU A 4 -7.07 -18.45 23.24
C LEU A 4 -7.55 -19.89 23.11
N HIS A 5 -8.47 -20.35 23.97
CA HIS A 5 -8.93 -21.75 23.96
C HIS A 5 -9.77 -22.10 22.71
N VAL A 6 -10.26 -21.10 21.99
CA VAL A 6 -11.00 -21.31 20.73
C VAL A 6 -10.04 -21.60 19.57
N LEU A 7 -8.85 -20.99 19.59
CA LEU A 7 -7.89 -21.03 18.49
C LEU A 7 -6.73 -22.00 18.74
N PHE A 8 -6.41 -22.25 20.01
CA PHE A 8 -5.28 -23.07 20.42
C PHE A 8 -5.72 -24.28 21.22
N SER A 9 -5.00 -25.39 21.09
CA SER A 9 -5.23 -26.57 21.94
C SER A 9 -4.75 -26.31 23.36
N GLU A 10 -5.41 -26.96 24.31
CA GLU A 10 -5.12 -26.77 25.73
C GLU A 10 -3.71 -27.23 26.09
N GLU A 11 -3.23 -28.29 25.42
CA GLU A 11 -1.87 -28.81 25.59
C GLU A 11 -0.82 -27.78 25.17
N TYR A 12 -1.04 -27.08 24.05
CA TYR A 12 -0.13 -26.04 23.58
C TYR A 12 -0.12 -24.84 24.53
N LEU A 13 -1.30 -24.39 24.97
CA LEU A 13 -1.41 -23.26 25.90
C LEU A 13 -0.71 -23.55 27.23
N GLU A 14 -0.93 -24.73 27.81
CA GLU A 14 -0.27 -25.12 29.05
C GLU A 14 1.24 -25.37 28.87
N GLY A 15 1.67 -25.84 27.70
CA GLY A 15 3.09 -25.94 27.34
C GLY A 15 3.78 -24.57 27.35
N VAL A 16 3.25 -23.61 26.58
CA VAL A 16 3.82 -22.25 26.48
C VAL A 16 3.74 -21.51 27.83
N LYS A 17 2.69 -21.74 28.63
CA LYS A 17 2.53 -21.11 29.95
C LYS A 17 3.59 -21.53 30.97
N LYS A 18 4.27 -22.66 30.76
CA LYS A 18 5.38 -23.14 31.60
C LYS A 18 6.73 -22.51 31.25
N THR A 19 6.89 -21.95 30.05
CA THR A 19 8.17 -21.40 29.58
C THR A 19 8.77 -20.30 30.47
N PRO A 20 8.01 -19.48 31.23
CA PRO A 20 8.61 -18.53 32.18
C PRO A 20 9.40 -19.16 33.32
N TYR A 21 9.15 -20.43 33.61
CA TYR A 21 9.76 -21.16 34.74
C TYR A 21 10.81 -22.18 34.29
N MET A 22 11.05 -22.28 32.98
CA MET A 22 12.04 -23.19 32.39
C MET A 22 13.45 -22.62 32.51
N THR A 23 14.44 -23.50 32.69
CA THR A 23 15.84 -23.11 32.56
C THR A 23 16.18 -22.79 31.11
N LEU A 24 17.35 -22.20 30.84
CA LEU A 24 17.78 -21.95 29.46
C LEU A 24 17.90 -23.25 28.65
N GLU A 25 18.31 -24.36 29.28
CA GLU A 25 18.44 -25.65 28.60
C GLU A 25 17.07 -26.24 28.26
N ASP A 26 16.14 -26.22 29.23
CA ASP A 26 14.75 -26.64 28.99
C ASP A 26 14.08 -25.79 27.90
N LEU A 27 14.37 -24.48 27.83
CA LEU A 27 13.84 -23.60 26.78
C LEU A 27 14.38 -23.94 25.40
N LYS A 28 15.66 -24.35 25.29
CA LYS A 28 16.21 -24.83 24.01
C LYS A 28 15.53 -26.12 23.60
N GLU A 29 15.36 -27.07 24.53
CA GLU A 29 14.65 -28.33 24.26
C GLU A 29 13.19 -28.08 23.86
N PHE A 30 12.50 -27.16 24.54
CA PHE A 30 11.14 -26.76 24.19
C PHE A 30 11.08 -26.11 22.81
N THR A 31 12.07 -25.27 22.47
CA THR A 31 12.18 -24.61 21.18
C THR A 31 12.34 -25.61 20.03
N LEU A 32 13.15 -26.66 20.20
CA LEU A 32 13.44 -27.67 19.17
C LEU A 32 12.22 -28.50 18.74
N GLN A 33 11.10 -28.40 19.47
CA GLN A 33 9.84 -29.06 19.11
C GLN A 33 9.08 -28.32 17.98
N TYR A 34 9.49 -27.10 17.66
CA TYR A 34 8.80 -26.19 16.76
C TYR A 34 9.71 -25.69 15.64
N GLY A 35 9.12 -25.20 14.53
CA GLY A 35 9.85 -24.72 13.36
C GLY A 35 10.17 -23.23 13.42
N ASP A 36 11.45 -22.86 13.37
CA ASP A 36 11.94 -21.48 13.20
C ASP A 36 11.36 -20.49 14.23
N VAL A 37 11.41 -20.86 15.50
CA VAL A 37 11.01 -20.01 16.63
C VAL A 37 12.06 -20.13 17.74
N TYR A 38 12.03 -19.21 18.71
CA TYR A 38 12.79 -19.34 19.94
C TYR A 38 11.90 -18.98 21.13
N PHE A 39 12.17 -19.59 22.29
CA PHE A 39 11.51 -19.22 23.54
C PHE A 39 12.48 -18.54 24.51
N HIS A 40 11.93 -17.62 25.30
CA HIS A 40 12.63 -16.87 26.35
C HIS A 40 11.70 -16.83 27.57
N PRO A 41 12.19 -16.73 28.83
CA PRO A 41 11.31 -16.73 30.01
C PRO A 41 10.20 -15.67 29.95
N ASN A 42 10.47 -14.53 29.31
CA ASN A 42 9.49 -13.44 29.16
C ASN A 42 8.57 -13.57 27.91
N ILE A 43 8.80 -14.53 27.00
CA ILE A 43 8.10 -14.55 25.70
C ILE A 43 6.60 -14.82 25.85
N TYR A 44 6.19 -15.65 26.81
CA TYR A 44 4.78 -15.91 27.08
C TYR A 44 4.05 -14.66 27.59
N HIS A 45 4.72 -13.87 28.44
CA HIS A 45 4.18 -12.59 28.89
C HIS A 45 4.02 -11.62 27.72
N CYS A 46 5.06 -11.45 26.89
CA CYS A 46 5.02 -10.60 25.70
C CYS A 46 3.97 -11.06 24.69
N ALA A 47 3.83 -12.36 24.42
CA ALA A 47 2.82 -12.91 23.51
C ALA A 47 1.39 -12.61 23.98
N LYS A 48 1.12 -12.63 25.29
CA LYS A 48 -0.17 -12.19 25.85
C LYS A 48 -0.40 -10.70 25.65
N LEU A 49 0.65 -9.87 25.81
CA LEU A 49 0.55 -8.44 25.56
C LEU A 49 0.33 -8.12 24.08
N ALA A 50 1.00 -8.84 23.17
CA ALA A 50 0.81 -8.71 21.72
C ALA A 50 -0.63 -9.01 21.31
N ALA A 51 -1.17 -10.16 21.75
CA ALA A 51 -2.56 -10.50 21.54
C ALA A 51 -3.50 -9.47 22.19
N GLY A 52 -3.21 -9.02 23.41
CA GLY A 52 -4.00 -8.01 24.13
C GLY A 52 -4.04 -6.66 23.43
N ALA A 53 -2.93 -6.21 22.86
CA ALA A 53 -2.85 -4.98 22.07
C ALA A 53 -3.73 -5.06 20.81
N ALA A 54 -3.73 -6.22 20.13
CA ALA A 54 -4.63 -6.45 19.00
C ALA A 54 -6.10 -6.38 19.41
N LEU A 55 -6.48 -6.97 20.56
CA LEU A 55 -7.85 -6.87 21.10
C LEU A 55 -8.25 -5.43 21.45
N GLN A 56 -7.34 -4.68 22.08
CA GLN A 56 -7.57 -3.27 22.45
C GLN A 56 -7.77 -2.39 21.21
N LEU A 57 -7.00 -2.64 20.14
CA LEU A 57 -7.15 -1.95 18.87
C LEU A 57 -8.51 -2.26 18.22
N VAL A 58 -8.90 -3.54 18.17
CA VAL A 58 -10.24 -3.95 17.70
C VAL A 58 -11.34 -3.28 18.52
N ASP A 59 -11.23 -3.28 19.86
CA ASP A 59 -12.21 -2.61 20.72
C ASP A 59 -12.33 -1.12 20.41
N SER A 60 -11.20 -0.44 20.22
CA SER A 60 -11.18 1.00 19.96
C SER A 60 -11.80 1.35 18.59
N VAL A 61 -11.53 0.55 17.57
CA VAL A 61 -12.10 0.74 16.22
C VAL A 61 -13.58 0.36 16.17
N MET A 62 -13.96 -0.79 16.73
CA MET A 62 -15.34 -1.29 16.67
C MET A 62 -16.32 -0.46 17.52
N THR A 63 -15.84 0.21 18.57
CA THR A 63 -16.65 1.14 19.38
C THR A 63 -16.66 2.56 18.85
N GLY A 64 -15.94 2.85 17.75
CA GLY A 64 -15.86 4.18 17.15
C GLY A 64 -15.03 5.20 17.95
N LYS A 65 -14.26 4.76 18.97
CA LYS A 65 -13.33 5.65 19.70
C LYS A 65 -12.23 6.19 18.80
N VAL A 66 -11.80 5.37 17.84
CA VAL A 66 -10.88 5.76 16.76
C VAL A 66 -11.39 5.20 15.44
N ARG A 67 -10.99 5.83 14.33
CA ARG A 67 -11.37 5.35 12.99
C ARG A 67 -10.64 4.07 12.61
N ASN A 68 -9.34 4.02 12.89
CA ASN A 68 -8.40 2.97 12.55
C ASN A 68 -7.21 2.99 13.54
N GLY A 69 -6.24 2.09 13.37
CA GLY A 69 -4.97 2.19 14.08
C GLY A 69 -4.01 1.05 13.78
N MET A 70 -2.85 1.12 14.43
CA MET A 70 -1.79 0.13 14.30
C MET A 70 -1.30 -0.32 15.67
N ALA A 71 -1.07 -1.63 15.85
CA ALA A 71 -0.45 -2.21 17.03
C ALA A 71 0.99 -2.63 16.68
N LEU A 72 1.98 -1.96 17.30
CA LEU A 72 3.39 -2.33 17.21
C LEU A 72 3.69 -3.38 18.28
N VAL A 73 3.68 -4.65 17.88
CA VAL A 73 3.74 -5.79 18.81
C VAL A 73 4.91 -6.72 18.49
N ARG A 74 5.44 -7.37 19.52
CA ARG A 74 6.32 -8.54 19.41
C ARG A 74 5.97 -9.53 20.54
N PRO A 75 5.96 -10.85 20.29
CA PRO A 75 6.26 -11.54 19.02
C PRO A 75 5.17 -11.33 17.94
N PRO A 76 5.49 -11.59 16.65
CA PRO A 76 4.51 -11.69 15.56
C PRO A 76 3.55 -12.86 15.79
N GLY A 77 2.56 -13.02 14.91
CA GLY A 77 1.49 -14.00 15.06
C GLY A 77 1.11 -14.84 13.83
N HIS A 78 1.22 -14.34 12.60
CA HIS A 78 0.54 -14.94 11.43
C HIS A 78 0.94 -16.40 11.08
N HIS A 79 2.10 -16.89 11.53
CA HIS A 79 2.52 -18.29 11.36
C HIS A 79 2.03 -19.26 12.45
N SER A 80 1.61 -18.74 13.61
CA SER A 80 1.24 -19.55 14.76
C SER A 80 0.00 -20.40 14.44
N MET A 81 0.09 -21.70 14.75
CA MET A 81 -0.93 -22.71 14.46
C MET A 81 -1.66 -23.12 15.74
N ARG A 82 -2.73 -23.91 15.60
CA ARG A 82 -3.55 -24.38 16.73
C ARG A 82 -2.75 -25.05 17.86
N SER A 83 -1.70 -25.78 17.53
CA SER A 83 -0.92 -26.53 18.53
C SER A 83 0.59 -26.35 18.35
N ALA A 84 1.03 -25.32 17.64
CA ALA A 84 2.43 -25.10 17.36
C ALA A 84 2.78 -23.61 17.23
N ALA A 85 3.88 -23.22 17.88
CA ALA A 85 4.61 -22.02 17.51
C ALA A 85 5.34 -22.26 16.18
N SER A 86 5.52 -21.20 15.38
CA SER A 86 6.26 -21.29 14.12
C SER A 86 6.69 -19.91 13.65
N GLY A 87 7.82 -19.77 12.98
CA GLY A 87 8.24 -18.53 12.32
C GLY A 87 8.23 -17.32 13.26
N PHE A 88 8.92 -17.43 14.39
CA PHE A 88 8.93 -16.43 15.47
C PHE A 88 7.57 -16.15 16.16
N CYS A 89 6.48 -16.78 15.73
CA CYS A 89 5.13 -16.55 16.22
C CYS A 89 4.74 -17.53 17.34
N VAL A 90 4.29 -16.98 18.47
CA VAL A 90 3.79 -17.79 19.61
C VAL A 90 2.27 -17.90 19.60
N PHE A 91 1.56 -16.78 19.42
CA PHE A 91 0.11 -16.75 19.28
C PHE A 91 -0.28 -15.97 18.04
N ASN A 92 -1.28 -16.47 17.33
CA ASN A 92 -1.81 -15.85 16.13
C ASN A 92 -2.66 -14.60 16.46
N ASN A 93 -1.99 -13.45 16.56
CA ASN A 93 -2.57 -12.16 16.94
C ASN A 93 -3.76 -11.77 16.05
N VAL A 94 -3.62 -11.92 14.72
CA VAL A 94 -4.67 -11.55 13.76
C VAL A 94 -5.87 -12.49 13.82
N ALA A 95 -5.66 -13.80 13.99
CA ALA A 95 -6.75 -14.76 14.15
C ALA A 95 -7.50 -14.54 15.47
N ILE A 96 -6.78 -14.23 16.55
CA ILE A 96 -7.36 -13.84 17.84
C ILE A 96 -8.23 -12.59 17.68
N ALA A 97 -7.72 -11.56 17.00
CA ALA A 97 -8.44 -10.32 16.74
C ALA A 97 -9.73 -10.55 15.91
N ALA A 98 -9.64 -11.34 14.84
CA ALA A 98 -10.79 -11.67 13.99
C ALA A 98 -11.86 -12.44 14.78
N GLN A 99 -11.46 -13.49 15.51
CA GLN A 99 -12.38 -14.29 16.30
C GLN A 99 -13.04 -13.48 17.41
N TYR A 100 -12.28 -12.60 18.06
CA TYR A 100 -12.79 -11.69 19.08
C TYR A 100 -13.81 -10.70 18.50
N ALA A 101 -13.54 -10.10 17.34
CA ALA A 101 -14.46 -9.20 16.66
C ALA A 101 -15.80 -9.89 16.35
N LYS A 102 -15.75 -11.13 15.85
CA LYS A 102 -16.95 -11.95 15.58
C LYS A 102 -17.74 -12.24 16.85
N GLN A 103 -17.07 -12.65 17.93
CA GLN A 103 -17.72 -13.05 19.18
C GLN A 103 -18.29 -11.87 19.96
N LYS A 104 -17.55 -10.77 20.10
CA LYS A 104 -17.94 -9.62 20.93
C LYS A 104 -18.86 -8.64 20.21
N TYR A 105 -18.58 -8.38 18.93
CA TYR A 105 -19.29 -7.34 18.15
C TYR A 105 -20.23 -7.90 17.09
N GLY A 106 -20.35 -9.23 16.96
CA GLY A 106 -21.22 -9.85 15.96
C GLY A 106 -20.80 -9.57 14.52
N VAL A 107 -19.53 -9.24 14.29
CA VAL A 107 -18.98 -8.99 12.94
C VAL A 107 -19.20 -10.22 12.08
N LYS A 108 -19.75 -10.05 10.87
CA LYS A 108 -20.07 -11.16 9.97
C LYS A 108 -18.93 -11.43 9.00
N ARG A 109 -18.28 -10.37 8.49
CA ARG A 109 -17.26 -10.44 7.45
C ARG A 109 -16.00 -9.69 7.90
N VAL A 110 -14.93 -10.43 8.18
CA VAL A 110 -13.60 -9.88 8.47
C VAL A 110 -12.72 -10.11 7.25
N LEU A 111 -12.18 -9.04 6.68
CA LEU A 111 -11.14 -9.11 5.66
C LEU A 111 -9.78 -9.15 6.37
N ILE A 112 -8.96 -10.17 6.10
CA ILE A 112 -7.56 -10.20 6.52
C ILE A 112 -6.69 -10.08 5.27
N VAL A 113 -5.85 -9.04 5.24
CA VAL A 113 -4.84 -8.80 4.21
C VAL A 113 -3.47 -9.03 4.83
N ASP A 114 -2.74 -10.00 4.30
CA ASP A 114 -1.38 -10.29 4.72
C ASP A 114 -0.40 -9.87 3.63
N TRP A 115 0.34 -8.81 3.93
CA TRP A 115 1.36 -8.29 3.03
C TRP A 115 2.78 -8.59 3.50
N ASP A 116 2.94 -9.37 4.57
CA ASP A 116 4.25 -9.91 4.97
C ASP A 116 4.83 -10.73 3.82
N VAL A 117 6.16 -10.80 3.73
CA VAL A 117 6.80 -11.55 2.64
C VAL A 117 6.67 -13.06 2.81
N HIS A 118 6.29 -13.55 4.00
CA HIS A 118 6.06 -14.95 4.28
C HIS A 118 4.57 -15.29 4.28
N HIS A 119 4.24 -16.51 3.86
CA HIS A 119 2.86 -16.97 3.90
C HIS A 119 2.41 -17.20 5.36
N GLY A 120 1.34 -16.53 5.81
CA GLY A 120 0.73 -16.74 7.13
C GLY A 120 -0.07 -18.04 7.26
N GLN A 121 0.58 -19.20 7.33
CA GLN A 121 -0.07 -20.52 7.34
C GLN A 121 -1.00 -20.80 8.55
N GLY A 122 -1.08 -19.89 9.53
CA GLY A 122 -1.88 -20.01 10.76
C GLY A 122 -3.41 -19.99 10.58
N ARG A 123 -3.94 -20.04 9.34
CA ARG A 123 -5.36 -20.15 8.96
C ARG A 123 -6.26 -19.02 9.47
N ALA A 124 -6.29 -17.89 8.75
CA ALA A 124 -7.37 -16.90 8.85
C ALA A 124 -7.48 -15.96 7.62
N LEU A 125 -6.86 -16.27 6.49
CA LEU A 125 -6.52 -15.27 5.47
C LEU A 125 -7.59 -15.17 4.38
N LEU A 126 -7.97 -13.93 4.02
CA LEU A 126 -8.65 -13.70 2.75
C LEU A 126 -7.63 -13.57 1.63
N LEU A 127 -6.54 -12.83 1.84
CA LEU A 127 -5.49 -12.67 0.84
C LEU A 127 -4.11 -12.57 1.47
N SER A 128 -3.18 -13.37 0.97
CA SER A 128 -1.74 -13.29 1.26
C SER A 128 -0.97 -13.29 -0.05
N TRP A 129 -0.10 -12.30 -0.25
CA TRP A 129 1.06 -12.53 -1.11
C TRP A 129 2.21 -13.04 -0.26
N HIS A 130 3.22 -13.64 -0.90
CA HIS A 130 4.42 -14.09 -0.20
C HIS A 130 5.48 -14.54 -1.20
N ARG A 131 6.76 -14.44 -0.83
CA ARG A 131 7.86 -15.13 -1.54
C ARG A 131 7.62 -16.63 -1.46
N TYR A 132 7.73 -17.29 -2.60
CA TYR A 132 7.44 -18.72 -2.74
C TYR A 132 8.53 -19.46 -3.52
N GLU A 133 9.01 -18.85 -4.62
CA GLU A 133 10.06 -19.42 -5.48
C GLU A 133 9.81 -20.88 -5.85
N HIS A 134 8.58 -21.20 -6.23
CA HIS A 134 8.12 -22.56 -6.49
C HIS A 134 8.35 -23.50 -5.30
N GLN A 135 7.85 -23.11 -4.12
CA GLN A 135 7.95 -23.85 -2.86
C GLN A 135 9.38 -23.95 -2.28
N LYS A 136 10.35 -23.20 -2.81
CA LYS A 136 11.73 -23.21 -2.31
C LYS A 136 11.97 -22.24 -1.16
N PHE A 137 11.12 -21.23 -1.03
CA PHE A 137 11.20 -20.29 0.08
C PHE A 137 10.39 -20.77 1.29
N TRP A 138 10.84 -20.43 2.49
CA TRP A 138 10.17 -20.78 3.75
C TRP A 138 8.75 -20.21 3.75
N PRO A 139 7.72 -20.95 4.24
CA PRO A 139 7.77 -22.21 4.97
C PRO A 139 7.77 -23.49 4.11
N ASN A 140 8.03 -23.39 2.79
CA ASN A 140 8.13 -24.53 1.86
C ASN A 140 6.85 -25.39 1.78
N LEU A 141 5.69 -24.75 1.93
CA LEU A 141 4.39 -25.41 1.98
C LEU A 141 3.69 -25.40 0.62
N ARG A 142 3.20 -26.56 0.17
CA ARG A 142 2.42 -26.67 -1.07
C ARG A 142 1.09 -25.91 -0.96
N GLU A 143 0.55 -25.82 0.25
CA GLU A 143 -0.68 -25.10 0.55
C GLU A 143 -0.54 -23.57 0.47
N SER A 144 0.68 -23.04 0.31
CA SER A 144 0.91 -21.62 0.03
C SER A 144 0.64 -21.27 -1.44
N ASP A 145 0.48 -22.25 -2.33
CA ASP A 145 0.30 -21.97 -3.75
C ASP A 145 -1.11 -21.39 -4.07
N PHE A 146 -1.25 -20.82 -5.28
CA PHE A 146 -2.43 -20.05 -5.70
C PHE A 146 -3.73 -20.86 -5.80
N ASP A 147 -3.63 -22.19 -5.94
CA ASP A 147 -4.76 -23.11 -6.12
C ASP A 147 -5.34 -23.60 -4.78
N CYS A 148 -4.72 -23.21 -3.66
CA CYS A 148 -5.20 -23.52 -2.32
C CYS A 148 -6.25 -22.50 -1.87
N VAL A 149 -7.43 -22.61 -2.48
CA VAL A 149 -8.53 -21.62 -2.38
C VAL A 149 -9.40 -21.71 -1.11
N GLY A 150 -8.98 -22.50 -0.12
CA GLY A 150 -9.81 -22.86 1.03
C GLY A 150 -10.61 -24.15 0.82
N LYS A 151 -11.32 -24.60 1.86
CA LYS A 151 -12.03 -25.90 1.86
C LYS A 151 -13.48 -25.73 2.30
N GLU A 152 -14.33 -26.62 1.82
CA GLU A 152 -15.75 -26.69 2.20
C GLU A 152 -16.45 -25.32 2.07
N LYS A 153 -17.11 -24.86 3.13
CA LYS A 153 -17.80 -23.55 3.17
C LYS A 153 -16.84 -22.35 3.10
N GLY A 154 -15.54 -22.57 3.29
CA GLY A 154 -14.48 -21.57 3.14
C GLY A 154 -13.82 -21.56 1.76
N ALA A 155 -14.24 -22.43 0.83
CA ALA A 155 -13.72 -22.40 -0.53
C ALA A 155 -14.02 -21.06 -1.22
N GLY A 156 -13.01 -20.46 -1.84
CA GLY A 156 -13.01 -19.12 -2.43
C GLY A 156 -12.57 -18.01 -1.49
N PHE A 157 -12.47 -18.25 -0.18
CA PHE A 157 -12.13 -17.25 0.83
C PHE A 157 -10.68 -17.33 1.33
N ASN A 158 -9.80 -18.08 0.65
CA ASN A 158 -8.36 -18.07 0.90
C ASN A 158 -7.63 -17.81 -0.43
N VAL A 159 -7.12 -16.60 -0.62
CA VAL A 159 -6.46 -16.18 -1.86
C VAL A 159 -4.96 -16.08 -1.64
N ASN A 160 -4.19 -16.96 -2.30
CA ASN A 160 -2.73 -16.92 -2.26
C ASN A 160 -2.16 -16.32 -3.55
N VAL A 161 -1.17 -15.44 -3.42
CA VAL A 161 -0.41 -14.88 -4.53
C VAL A 161 1.09 -15.17 -4.32
N PRO A 162 1.59 -16.31 -4.83
CA PRO A 162 2.97 -16.71 -4.63
C PRO A 162 3.91 -15.94 -5.55
N TRP A 163 4.89 -15.23 -5.01
CA TRP A 163 5.99 -14.64 -5.77
C TRP A 163 7.02 -15.70 -6.10
N ASN A 164 7.12 -16.05 -7.39
CA ASN A 164 8.05 -17.08 -7.87
C ASN A 164 9.43 -16.53 -8.25
N GLU A 165 9.61 -15.21 -8.17
CA GLU A 165 10.90 -14.53 -8.24
C GLU A 165 11.00 -13.52 -7.09
N VAL A 166 12.23 -13.14 -6.73
CA VAL A 166 12.52 -12.03 -5.82
C VAL A 166 12.47 -10.69 -6.55
N LYS A 167 12.71 -9.57 -5.83
CA LYS A 167 12.77 -8.21 -6.39
C LYS A 167 11.46 -7.67 -6.96
N MET A 168 10.32 -8.14 -6.44
CA MET A 168 9.02 -7.54 -6.73
C MET A 168 9.04 -6.06 -6.33
N GLN A 169 8.42 -5.21 -7.15
CA GLN A 169 8.44 -3.76 -7.05
C GLN A 169 7.06 -3.19 -6.70
N ASN A 170 6.99 -1.87 -6.53
CA ASN A 170 5.74 -1.13 -6.28
C ASN A 170 4.62 -1.50 -7.28
N SER A 171 4.98 -1.63 -8.57
CA SER A 171 4.05 -1.97 -9.65
C SER A 171 3.43 -3.37 -9.48
N ASP A 172 4.20 -4.35 -9.01
CA ASP A 172 3.71 -5.71 -8.78
C ASP A 172 2.70 -5.74 -7.64
N TYR A 173 3.00 -5.01 -6.56
CA TYR A 173 2.15 -4.91 -5.38
C TYR A 173 0.82 -4.22 -5.68
N LEU A 174 0.87 -3.06 -6.37
CA LEU A 174 -0.33 -2.36 -6.81
C LEU A 174 -1.15 -3.19 -7.80
N SER A 175 -0.50 -4.01 -8.64
CA SER A 175 -1.21 -4.89 -9.57
C SER A 175 -2.04 -5.94 -8.85
N VAL A 176 -1.52 -6.55 -7.77
CA VAL A 176 -2.31 -7.47 -6.93
C VAL A 176 -3.47 -6.73 -6.27
N PHE A 177 -3.24 -5.52 -5.77
CA PHE A 177 -4.29 -4.73 -5.15
C PHE A 177 -5.42 -4.40 -6.14
N CYS A 178 -5.07 -3.80 -7.27
CA CYS A 178 -6.04 -3.30 -8.25
C CYS A 178 -6.76 -4.42 -9.01
N HIS A 179 -6.07 -5.53 -9.31
CA HIS A 179 -6.60 -6.56 -10.21
C HIS A 179 -7.07 -7.83 -9.50
N LEU A 180 -6.89 -7.95 -8.19
CA LEU A 180 -7.35 -9.11 -7.43
C LEU A 180 -7.95 -8.72 -6.09
N LEU A 181 -7.17 -8.12 -5.19
CA LEU A 181 -7.61 -7.86 -3.82
C LEU A 181 -8.81 -6.92 -3.76
N LEU A 182 -8.73 -5.73 -4.35
CA LEU A 182 -9.79 -4.73 -4.25
C LEU A 182 -11.09 -5.21 -4.91
N PRO A 183 -11.11 -5.76 -6.14
CA PRO A 183 -12.33 -6.33 -6.71
C PRO A 183 -13.00 -7.36 -5.80
N VAL A 184 -12.22 -8.27 -5.22
CA VAL A 184 -12.71 -9.29 -4.28
C VAL A 184 -13.19 -8.65 -2.98
N ALA A 185 -12.45 -7.68 -2.42
CA ALA A 185 -12.79 -7.03 -1.17
C ALA A 185 -14.07 -6.18 -1.26
N TYR A 186 -14.30 -5.48 -2.39
CA TYR A 186 -15.54 -4.74 -2.61
C TYR A 186 -16.74 -5.68 -2.79
N GLU A 187 -16.56 -6.81 -3.49
CA GLU A 187 -17.60 -7.85 -3.58
C GLU A 187 -17.87 -8.53 -2.22
N PHE A 188 -16.82 -8.77 -1.43
CA PHE A 188 -16.91 -9.34 -0.09
C PHE A 188 -17.56 -8.38 0.92
N CYS A 189 -17.39 -7.07 0.72
CA CYS A 189 -17.95 -6.00 1.56
C CYS A 189 -17.67 -6.22 3.06
N PRO A 190 -16.41 -6.18 3.52
CA PRO A 190 -16.07 -6.50 4.91
C PRO A 190 -16.65 -5.48 5.90
N ASP A 191 -16.96 -5.96 7.11
CA ASP A 191 -17.36 -5.10 8.24
C ASP A 191 -16.13 -4.61 9.03
N LEU A 192 -14.99 -5.29 8.91
CA LEU A 192 -13.70 -4.96 9.55
C LEU A 192 -12.54 -5.43 8.65
N VAL A 193 -11.48 -4.63 8.56
CA VAL A 193 -10.23 -4.99 7.89
C VAL A 193 -9.13 -5.17 8.93
N LEU A 194 -8.45 -6.31 8.91
CA LEU A 194 -7.22 -6.55 9.65
C LEU A 194 -6.07 -6.69 8.66
N VAL A 195 -4.92 -6.10 8.99
CA VAL A 195 -3.71 -6.20 8.16
C VAL A 195 -2.62 -6.88 8.97
N CYS A 196 -2.10 -8.01 8.47
CA CYS A 196 -0.83 -8.57 8.92
C CYS A 196 0.26 -7.71 8.28
N ALA A 197 0.75 -6.74 9.05
CA ALA A 197 1.60 -5.68 8.56
C ALA A 197 3.09 -6.05 8.73
N GLY A 198 3.54 -7.03 7.96
CA GLY A 198 4.96 -7.36 7.82
C GLY A 198 5.67 -6.42 6.86
N PHE A 199 6.83 -5.90 7.23
CA PHE A 199 7.60 -4.97 6.39
C PHE A 199 8.88 -5.59 5.85
N ASP A 200 9.01 -6.92 5.94
CA ASP A 200 10.04 -7.70 5.26
C ASP A 200 9.78 -7.86 3.75
N SER A 201 8.59 -7.46 3.28
CA SER A 201 8.28 -7.33 1.85
C SER A 201 8.87 -6.04 1.23
N ALA A 202 9.63 -5.26 1.99
CA ALA A 202 10.19 -3.99 1.55
C ALA A 202 11.64 -4.11 1.07
N ILE A 203 12.12 -3.10 0.37
CA ILE A 203 13.50 -3.03 -0.14
C ILE A 203 14.53 -3.15 1.00
N GLY A 204 15.60 -3.90 0.75
CA GLY A 204 16.72 -4.04 1.68
C GLY A 204 16.48 -5.01 2.83
N ASP A 205 15.30 -5.63 2.93
CA ASP A 205 15.05 -6.70 3.88
C ASP A 205 15.86 -7.97 3.53
N PRO A 206 16.57 -8.59 4.51
CA PRO A 206 17.40 -9.75 4.26
C PRO A 206 16.62 -11.04 3.96
N GLU A 207 15.37 -11.17 4.41
CA GLU A 207 14.56 -12.37 4.17
C GLU A 207 13.73 -12.21 2.89
N GLY A 208 13.13 -11.03 2.70
CA GLY A 208 12.23 -10.83 1.57
C GLY A 208 12.91 -10.66 0.21
N GLU A 209 14.07 -10.00 0.17
CA GLU A 209 14.80 -9.68 -1.07
C GLU A 209 13.93 -8.98 -2.14
N MET A 210 12.92 -8.23 -1.70
CA MET A 210 12.02 -7.46 -2.57
C MET A 210 12.60 -6.07 -2.87
N CYS A 211 11.96 -5.34 -3.78
CA CYS A 211 12.40 -4.00 -4.21
C CYS A 211 11.30 -2.94 -4.07
N ALA A 212 10.18 -3.26 -3.41
CA ALA A 212 9.14 -2.28 -3.13
C ALA A 212 9.63 -1.27 -2.09
N THR A 213 9.45 0.02 -2.40
CA THR A 213 9.92 1.12 -1.54
C THR A 213 8.95 1.33 -0.36
N PRO A 214 9.39 1.87 0.78
CA PRO A 214 8.50 2.17 1.93
C PRO A 214 7.23 2.96 1.57
N ASP A 215 7.30 3.85 0.57
CA ASP A 215 6.17 4.65 0.09
C ASP A 215 4.98 3.79 -0.39
N ILE A 216 5.22 2.55 -0.83
CA ILE A 216 4.17 1.67 -1.30
C ILE A 216 3.15 1.39 -0.21
N PHE A 217 3.58 1.23 1.05
CA PHE A 217 2.70 0.89 2.16
C PHE A 217 1.74 2.03 2.49
N ALA A 218 2.07 3.28 2.14
CA ALA A 218 1.11 4.37 2.18
C ALA A 218 -0.05 4.13 1.20
N HIS A 219 0.25 3.73 -0.03
CA HIS A 219 -0.77 3.43 -1.04
C HIS A 219 -1.60 2.20 -0.69
N LEU A 220 -0.95 1.11 -0.26
CA LEU A 220 -1.65 -0.12 0.14
C LEU A 220 -2.63 0.17 1.29
N THR A 221 -2.17 0.91 2.31
CA THR A 221 -3.02 1.33 3.43
C THR A 221 -4.18 2.20 2.95
N HIS A 222 -3.91 3.21 2.10
CA HIS A 222 -4.92 4.13 1.60
C HIS A 222 -6.04 3.41 0.84
N LEU A 223 -5.68 2.44 0.00
CA LEU A 223 -6.62 1.66 -0.78
C LEU A 223 -7.56 0.84 0.12
N LEU A 224 -7.05 0.27 1.22
CA LEU A 224 -7.83 -0.49 2.19
C LEU A 224 -8.72 0.38 3.08
N MET A 225 -8.36 1.64 3.34
CA MET A 225 -9.14 2.55 4.18
C MET A 225 -10.53 2.90 3.62
N ASN A 226 -10.78 2.64 2.32
CA ASN A 226 -12.10 2.82 1.72
C ASN A 226 -13.08 1.67 2.04
N LEU A 227 -12.57 0.56 2.58
CA LEU A 227 -13.37 -0.59 2.96
C LEU A 227 -13.86 -0.46 4.41
N ALA A 228 -14.93 -1.18 4.77
CA ALA A 228 -15.46 -1.23 6.12
C ALA A 228 -15.72 0.14 6.79
N GLY A 229 -15.94 1.20 6.01
CA GLY A 229 -16.08 2.57 6.53
C GLY A 229 -14.82 3.09 7.23
N GLY A 230 -13.63 2.62 6.82
CA GLY A 230 -12.34 3.00 7.41
C GLY A 230 -11.94 2.21 8.65
N LYS A 231 -12.73 1.21 9.09
CA LYS A 231 -12.40 0.34 10.21
C LYS A 231 -11.28 -0.63 9.85
N LEU A 232 -10.06 -0.19 10.08
CA LEU A 232 -8.82 -0.91 9.75
C LEU A 232 -7.92 -1.02 10.98
N CYS A 233 -7.47 -2.24 11.27
CA CYS A 233 -6.50 -2.52 12.33
C CYS A 233 -5.24 -3.18 11.72
N ALA A 234 -4.12 -2.47 11.72
CA ALA A 234 -2.83 -3.03 11.30
C ALA A 234 -2.08 -3.63 12.50
N LEU A 235 -1.57 -4.86 12.36
CA LEU A 235 -0.82 -5.55 13.41
C LEU A 235 0.57 -5.84 12.87
N LEU A 236 1.62 -5.36 13.55
CA LEU A 236 3.00 -5.60 13.12
C LEU A 236 3.34 -7.10 13.11
N GLU A 237 3.93 -7.58 12.01
CA GLU A 237 4.44 -8.95 11.85
C GLU A 237 5.98 -8.93 11.65
N GLY A 238 6.49 -9.33 10.48
CA GLY A 238 7.91 -9.33 10.12
C GLY A 238 8.49 -7.96 9.71
N GLY A 239 9.77 -7.97 9.33
CA GLY A 239 10.55 -6.77 8.97
C GLY A 239 11.86 -6.70 9.75
N TYR A 240 12.98 -6.93 9.05
CA TYR A 240 14.27 -7.22 9.67
C TYR A 240 15.36 -6.23 9.25
N ASN A 241 15.15 -5.45 8.19
CA ASN A 241 15.92 -4.23 7.96
C ASN A 241 15.35 -3.06 8.80
N LEU A 242 16.09 -2.62 9.82
CA LEU A 242 15.61 -1.61 10.78
C LEU A 242 15.25 -0.27 10.14
N THR A 243 16.01 0.17 9.12
CA THR A 243 15.76 1.43 8.41
C THR A 243 14.47 1.33 7.61
N CYS A 244 14.34 0.27 6.80
CA CYS A 244 13.17 0.08 5.96
C CYS A 244 11.89 -0.19 6.77
N LEU A 245 12.01 -0.95 7.87
CA LEU A 245 10.94 -1.19 8.83
C LEU A 245 10.41 0.14 9.38
N ALA A 246 11.29 0.99 9.92
CA ALA A 246 10.88 2.27 10.51
C ALA A 246 10.20 3.18 9.48
N GLN A 247 10.77 3.30 8.28
CA GLN A 247 10.19 4.10 7.19
C GLN A 247 8.81 3.57 6.76
N SER A 248 8.66 2.25 6.60
CA SER A 248 7.41 1.62 6.14
C SER A 248 6.29 1.72 7.19
N VAL A 249 6.65 1.59 8.48
CA VAL A 249 5.74 1.87 9.61
C VAL A 249 5.28 3.32 9.56
N CYS A 250 6.20 4.28 9.40
CA CYS A 250 5.85 5.70 9.29
C CYS A 250 4.91 5.96 8.11
N GLN A 251 5.16 5.38 6.93
CA GLN A 251 4.31 5.53 5.74
C GLN A 251 2.90 4.97 5.96
N THR A 252 2.79 3.86 6.69
CA THR A 252 1.51 3.28 7.11
C THR A 252 0.76 4.23 8.05
N VAL A 253 1.41 4.68 9.13
CA VAL A 253 0.80 5.53 10.15
C VAL A 253 0.41 6.91 9.62
N HIS A 254 1.25 7.56 8.81
CA HIS A 254 0.90 8.81 8.12
C HIS A 254 -0.41 8.66 7.33
N THR A 255 -0.61 7.53 6.67
CA THR A 255 -1.82 7.27 5.90
C THR A 255 -3.03 7.01 6.79
N LEU A 256 -2.87 6.28 7.90
CA LEU A 256 -3.92 6.07 8.90
C LEU A 256 -4.43 7.40 9.50
N LEU A 257 -3.51 8.35 9.74
CA LEU A 257 -3.81 9.72 10.15
C LEU A 257 -4.50 10.56 9.06
N GLY A 258 -4.43 10.11 7.80
CA GLY A 258 -5.06 10.75 6.66
C GLY A 258 -4.17 11.76 5.95
N ASP A 259 -2.86 11.73 6.20
CA ASP A 259 -1.89 12.57 5.50
C ASP A 259 -1.81 12.18 4.01
N PRO A 260 -1.59 13.15 3.11
CA PRO A 260 -1.45 12.88 1.68
C PRO A 260 -0.44 11.77 1.40
N ALA A 261 -0.82 10.78 0.60
CA ALA A 261 0.11 9.76 0.11
C ALA A 261 1.21 10.42 -0.76
N PRO A 262 2.44 9.91 -0.72
CA PRO A 262 3.49 10.34 -1.65
C PRO A 262 3.06 10.08 -3.10
N ARG A 263 3.68 10.75 -4.06
CA ARG A 263 3.47 10.38 -5.47
C ARG A 263 4.28 9.10 -5.73
N PRO A 264 3.67 8.02 -6.21
CA PRO A 264 4.42 6.82 -6.53
C PRO A 264 5.32 7.12 -7.74
N ALA A 265 6.64 7.04 -7.53
CA ALA A 265 7.63 7.17 -8.59
C ALA A 265 7.80 5.84 -9.34
N ASP A 266 8.20 5.92 -10.61
CA ASP A 266 8.67 4.78 -11.40
C ASP A 266 7.69 3.59 -11.48
N LEU A 267 6.39 3.89 -11.58
CA LEU A 267 5.39 2.86 -11.87
C LEU A 267 5.53 2.39 -13.33
N HIS A 268 5.58 1.08 -13.49
CA HIS A 268 5.68 0.37 -14.75
C HIS A 268 4.65 -0.75 -14.79
N GLY A 269 4.60 -1.53 -15.88
CA GLY A 269 3.86 -2.77 -15.87
C GLY A 269 4.45 -3.75 -14.84
N PRO A 270 3.63 -4.62 -14.21
CA PRO A 270 4.15 -5.70 -13.37
C PRO A 270 5.09 -6.61 -14.16
N CYS A 271 6.07 -7.20 -13.46
CA CYS A 271 7.01 -8.12 -14.08
C CYS A 271 6.29 -9.40 -14.55
N LYS A 272 6.94 -10.16 -15.44
CA LYS A 272 6.32 -11.35 -16.05
C LYS A 272 5.95 -12.39 -14.99
N SER A 273 6.82 -12.63 -14.00
CA SER A 273 6.57 -13.58 -12.91
C SER A 273 5.37 -13.14 -12.05
N ALA A 274 5.27 -11.85 -11.71
CA ALA A 274 4.13 -11.31 -10.99
C ALA A 274 2.81 -11.43 -11.77
N LEU A 275 2.84 -11.16 -13.08
CA LEU A 275 1.68 -11.34 -13.97
C LEU A 275 1.22 -12.80 -14.02
N GLU A 276 2.14 -13.75 -14.16
CA GLU A 276 1.83 -15.18 -14.16
C GLU A 276 1.14 -15.58 -12.84
N SER A 277 1.70 -15.21 -11.68
CA SER A 277 1.09 -15.48 -10.38
C SER A 277 -0.30 -14.85 -10.23
N LEU A 278 -0.46 -13.59 -10.66
CA LEU A 278 -1.73 -12.89 -10.64
C LEU A 278 -2.78 -13.56 -11.54
N HIS A 279 -2.39 -14.00 -12.73
CA HIS A 279 -3.28 -14.72 -13.65
C HIS A 279 -3.70 -16.07 -13.08
N CYS A 280 -2.77 -16.83 -12.50
CA CYS A 280 -3.06 -18.10 -11.85
C CYS A 280 -4.02 -17.93 -10.66
N ALA A 281 -3.76 -16.97 -9.78
CA ALA A 281 -4.64 -16.66 -8.65
C ALA A 281 -6.05 -16.24 -9.12
N ARG A 282 -6.15 -15.35 -10.11
CA ARG A 282 -7.44 -14.94 -10.69
C ARG A 282 -8.19 -16.11 -11.33
N ALA A 283 -7.48 -17.00 -12.03
CA ALA A 283 -8.06 -18.17 -12.66
C ALA A 283 -8.60 -19.17 -11.64
N ALA A 284 -7.85 -19.44 -10.56
CA ALA A 284 -8.29 -20.32 -9.47
C ALA A 284 -9.54 -19.79 -8.75
N HIS A 285 -9.71 -18.46 -8.71
CA HIS A 285 -10.78 -17.79 -7.98
C HIS A 285 -12.02 -17.42 -8.82
N ARG A 286 -11.96 -17.59 -10.15
CA ARG A 286 -13.02 -17.16 -11.09
C ARG A 286 -14.41 -17.74 -10.83
N GLN A 287 -14.46 -18.94 -10.23
CA GLN A 287 -15.72 -19.63 -9.94
C GLN A 287 -16.40 -19.14 -8.65
N TYR A 288 -15.63 -18.49 -7.76
CA TYR A 288 -16.10 -18.04 -6.47
C TYR A 288 -16.51 -16.57 -6.46
N TRP A 289 -15.86 -15.73 -7.29
CA TRP A 289 -16.05 -14.28 -7.30
C TRP A 289 -16.59 -13.79 -8.63
N ALA A 290 -17.72 -13.09 -8.60
CA ALA A 290 -18.36 -12.55 -9.80
C ALA A 290 -17.44 -11.58 -10.55
N CYS A 291 -16.70 -10.75 -9.82
CA CYS A 291 -15.72 -9.80 -10.36
C CYS A 291 -14.57 -10.49 -11.11
N LEU A 292 -14.34 -11.80 -10.92
CA LEU A 292 -13.27 -12.56 -11.58
C LEU A 292 -13.76 -13.50 -12.69
N LYS A 293 -15.06 -13.65 -12.92
CA LYS A 293 -15.63 -14.62 -13.89
C LYS A 293 -15.08 -14.48 -15.31
N HIS A 294 -14.70 -13.27 -15.73
CA HIS A 294 -14.17 -12.99 -17.06
C HIS A 294 -12.72 -13.48 -17.25
N ALA A 295 -11.98 -13.80 -16.18
CA ALA A 295 -10.57 -14.21 -16.21
C ALA A 295 -10.32 -15.54 -16.95
N GLY A 296 -11.38 -16.25 -17.37
CA GLY A 296 -11.31 -17.52 -18.10
C GLY A 296 -11.89 -17.52 -19.50
N ARG A 297 -12.41 -16.39 -20.01
CA ARG A 297 -12.90 -16.31 -21.40
C ARG A 297 -11.73 -15.99 -22.32
N THR A 298 -10.88 -16.97 -22.57
CA THR A 298 -10.12 -16.99 -23.82
C THR A 298 -11.10 -17.36 -24.92
N SER A 299 -11.66 -16.37 -25.64
CA SER A 299 -12.02 -16.63 -27.02
C SER A 299 -10.72 -17.01 -27.72
N THR A 300 -10.68 -18.18 -28.36
CA THR A 300 -9.57 -18.74 -29.12
C THR A 300 -9.26 -17.97 -30.42
N SER A 301 -9.38 -16.64 -30.38
CA SER A 301 -9.00 -15.70 -31.42
C SER A 301 -8.73 -14.36 -30.75
N PHE A 302 -7.50 -14.15 -30.29
CA PHE A 302 -6.81 -12.85 -30.16
C PHE A 302 -5.38 -13.12 -29.60
N PHE A 303 -4.69 -14.08 -30.21
CA PHE A 303 -3.22 -14.11 -30.19
C PHE A 303 -2.75 -13.46 -31.50
N PHE A 304 -3.04 -12.17 -31.66
CA PHE A 304 -2.43 -11.32 -32.66
C PHE A 304 -2.42 -9.88 -32.13
N GLU A 305 -1.22 -9.35 -31.97
CA GLU A 305 -0.88 -7.93 -31.88
C GLU A 305 -1.65 -7.06 -30.88
N PHE A 306 -1.15 -7.01 -29.64
CA PHE A 306 -0.98 -5.70 -28.99
C PHE A 306 0.44 -5.21 -29.31
N THR A 307 0.65 -4.86 -30.57
CA THR A 307 1.72 -3.94 -30.92
C THR A 307 1.37 -2.57 -30.37
N THR A 308 2.33 -1.99 -29.67
CA THR A 308 2.40 -0.59 -29.29
C THR A 308 1.84 0.33 -30.38
N SER A 309 0.63 0.85 -30.18
CA SER A 309 0.12 1.95 -30.97
C SER A 309 -0.75 2.82 -30.07
N HIS A 310 -0.11 3.79 -29.42
CA HIS A 310 -0.57 5.16 -29.13
C HIS A 310 0.55 5.94 -28.42
N CYS A 311 1.73 5.92 -29.02
CA CYS A 311 2.80 6.86 -28.68
C CYS A 311 3.47 7.31 -29.98
N THR A 312 2.74 8.14 -30.73
CA THR A 312 3.23 8.80 -31.95
C THR A 312 2.90 10.28 -31.88
N PHE A 313 3.68 11.03 -31.09
CA PHE A 313 4.06 12.39 -31.49
C PHE A 313 5.35 12.81 -30.80
N ARG A 314 6.47 12.35 -31.37
CA ARG A 314 7.79 13.00 -31.46
C ARG A 314 8.88 11.93 -31.50
N THR A 315 9.44 11.76 -32.70
CA THR A 315 10.89 11.80 -33.00
C THR A 315 11.14 10.88 -34.19
N LEU A 316 10.95 11.46 -35.37
CA LEU A 316 11.58 11.02 -36.60
C LEU A 316 13.05 11.45 -36.49
N CYS A 317 13.97 10.50 -36.34
CA CYS A 317 15.28 10.48 -37.01
C CYS A 317 16.18 9.34 -36.50
N VAL A 318 16.71 8.60 -37.47
CA VAL A 318 17.86 7.67 -37.44
C VAL A 318 17.59 6.21 -37.05
N ILE A 319 17.27 5.41 -38.07
CA ILE A 319 17.78 4.04 -38.22
C ILE A 319 18.76 4.07 -39.40
N ILE A 320 19.93 3.43 -39.24
CA ILE A 320 20.58 2.45 -40.15
C ILE A 320 22.09 2.43 -39.85
N GLN A 321 22.63 1.19 -39.79
CA GLN A 321 24.04 0.74 -39.73
C GLN A 321 24.48 0.39 -38.28
N LEU A 322 24.79 -0.85 -37.87
CA LEU A 322 25.23 -2.05 -38.57
C LEU A 322 24.96 -3.32 -37.75
N LYS A 323 24.80 -4.41 -38.51
CA LYS A 323 24.60 -5.81 -38.12
C LYS A 323 25.97 -6.50 -38.02
N ILE A 324 26.00 -7.70 -37.40
CA ILE A 324 27.06 -8.75 -37.40
C ILE A 324 27.95 -8.67 -36.14
N LYS A 325 28.05 -9.67 -35.25
CA LYS A 325 28.37 -11.10 -35.51
C LYS A 325 27.99 -12.01 -34.31
N LYS A 326 27.52 -13.21 -34.65
CA LYS A 326 27.27 -14.36 -33.75
C LYS A 326 28.54 -14.82 -33.03
N GLY A 327 28.37 -15.34 -31.80
CA GLY A 327 29.37 -16.16 -31.11
C GLY A 327 28.71 -17.01 -30.02
N SER A 328 28.43 -18.27 -30.34
CA SER A 328 27.99 -19.33 -29.41
C SER A 328 29.10 -19.70 -28.43
N LYS A 329 28.76 -20.03 -27.17
CA LYS A 329 29.48 -21.05 -26.39
C LYS A 329 28.60 -21.61 -25.26
N THR A 330 28.70 -22.92 -25.14
CA THR A 330 27.89 -23.88 -24.39
C THR A 330 28.26 -24.02 -22.91
N MET A 331 27.24 -24.45 -22.17
CA MET A 331 27.17 -25.03 -20.82
C MET A 331 28.38 -25.87 -20.37
N GLN A 332 28.71 -25.79 -19.08
CA GLN A 332 29.18 -26.94 -18.30
C GLN A 332 28.69 -26.85 -16.85
N GLN A 333 27.86 -27.82 -16.47
CA GLN A 333 27.52 -28.17 -15.09
C GLN A 333 28.72 -28.83 -14.41
N SER A 334 28.92 -28.55 -13.13
CA SER A 334 29.54 -29.53 -12.23
C SER A 334 28.72 -29.63 -10.95
N GLN A 335 28.23 -30.85 -10.70
CA GLN A 335 27.67 -31.29 -9.44
C GLN A 335 28.81 -31.43 -8.42
N ARG A 336 28.59 -31.06 -7.16
CA ARG A 336 29.21 -31.73 -6.00
C ARG A 336 28.32 -31.62 -4.76
N SER A 337 28.43 -32.70 -3.99
CA SER A 337 27.55 -33.24 -2.97
C SER A 337 27.59 -32.54 -1.61
N HIS A 338 26.50 -32.75 -0.87
CA HIS A 338 26.19 -32.35 0.50
C HIS A 338 27.23 -32.72 1.57
N THR A 339 27.39 -31.84 2.57
CA THR A 339 27.42 -32.17 4.01
C THR A 339 27.10 -30.93 4.86
N LEU A 340 26.20 -31.08 5.85
CA LEU A 340 25.91 -30.14 6.94
C LEU A 340 26.90 -30.45 8.09
N PRO A 341 27.53 -29.46 8.74
CA PRO A 341 26.84 -28.65 9.76
C PRO A 341 27.32 -27.18 9.81
N SER A 342 26.47 -26.19 9.51
CA SER A 342 26.83 -24.77 9.69
C SER A 342 25.68 -23.79 9.90
N LEU A 343 24.60 -24.21 10.57
CA LEU A 343 23.46 -23.34 10.90
C LEU A 343 23.78 -22.23 11.94
N VAL A 344 24.98 -22.22 12.53
CA VAL A 344 25.42 -21.18 13.48
C VAL A 344 26.60 -20.34 12.95
N LEU A 345 27.19 -20.69 11.80
CA LEU A 345 28.38 -20.00 11.23
C LEU A 345 28.14 -19.30 9.89
N ARG A 346 26.93 -19.39 9.31
CA ARG A 346 26.56 -18.58 8.13
C ARG A 346 26.22 -17.12 8.43
N TYR A 347 26.18 -16.74 9.71
CA TYR A 347 25.95 -15.34 10.12
C TYR A 347 27.23 -14.47 10.09
N GLN A 348 28.41 -15.04 9.82
CA GLN A 348 29.69 -14.32 9.85
C GLN A 348 30.57 -14.48 8.60
N GLN A 349 30.05 -15.07 7.51
CA GLN A 349 30.71 -14.98 6.21
C GLN A 349 30.10 -13.84 5.42
N CYS A 350 30.55 -12.62 5.76
CA CYS A 350 30.40 -11.41 4.95
C CYS A 350 30.87 -11.67 3.52
N GLN A 351 29.97 -12.09 2.64
CA GLN A 351 29.97 -11.50 1.32
C GLN A 351 29.71 -10.01 1.52
N LEU A 352 30.52 -9.16 0.91
CA LEU A 352 30.26 -7.73 0.77
C LEU A 352 28.93 -7.54 0.03
N LEU A 353 27.80 -7.75 0.71
CA LEU A 353 26.52 -7.19 0.35
C LEU A 353 26.77 -5.69 0.38
N ARG A 354 26.87 -5.07 -0.79
CA ARG A 354 26.73 -3.62 -0.87
C ARG A 354 25.44 -3.31 -0.11
N GLU A 355 25.53 -2.53 0.96
CA GLU A 355 24.34 -2.05 1.66
C GLU A 355 23.39 -1.50 0.60
N LEU A 356 22.21 -2.08 0.50
CA LEU A 356 21.18 -1.56 -0.37
C LEU A 356 20.82 -0.18 0.16
N VAL A 357 21.00 0.83 -0.67
CA VAL A 357 20.64 2.23 -0.37
C VAL A 357 19.49 2.62 -1.28
N TRP A 358 18.48 3.26 -0.70
CA TRP A 358 17.37 3.85 -1.41
C TRP A 358 17.15 5.29 -0.92
N PRO A 359 16.47 6.15 -1.70
CA PRO A 359 16.19 7.51 -1.28
C PRO A 359 15.33 7.54 -0.01
N GLU A 360 15.61 8.49 0.88
CA GLU A 360 14.73 8.77 2.01
C GLU A 360 13.34 9.21 1.51
N PRO A 361 12.25 8.67 2.09
CA PRO A 361 10.91 9.11 1.74
C PRO A 361 10.70 10.62 1.93
N PRO A 362 9.95 11.28 1.04
CA PRO A 362 9.64 12.70 1.18
C PRO A 362 8.80 12.94 2.44
N LYS A 363 8.99 14.11 3.08
CA LYS A 363 8.16 14.53 4.21
C LYS A 363 6.69 14.64 3.79
N ARG A 364 5.80 14.01 4.55
CA ARG A 364 4.35 14.06 4.37
C ARG A 364 3.75 15.03 5.37
N LEU A 365 3.58 16.29 4.94
CA LEU A 365 2.95 17.32 5.75
C LEU A 365 1.45 17.36 5.46
N ALA A 366 0.63 17.28 6.51
CA ALA A 366 -0.78 17.61 6.42
C ALA A 366 -0.92 19.10 6.05
N PRO A 367 -1.69 19.45 5.00
CA PRO A 367 -1.96 20.85 4.70
C PRO A 367 -2.85 21.46 5.78
N ALA A 368 -2.73 22.78 5.94
CA ALA A 368 -3.54 23.54 6.90
C ALA A 368 -5.04 23.35 6.64
N LEU A 369 -5.42 23.28 5.37
CA LEU A 369 -6.78 22.96 4.93
C LEU A 369 -6.80 21.68 4.10
N ARG A 370 -7.59 20.68 4.50
CA ARG A 370 -7.72 19.44 3.73
C ARG A 370 -8.58 19.66 2.48
N THR A 371 -9.78 20.17 2.63
CA THR A 371 -10.70 20.38 1.51
C THR A 371 -11.34 21.75 1.62
N ALA A 372 -11.20 22.55 0.57
CA ALA A 372 -11.99 23.76 0.39
C ALA A 372 -13.13 23.47 -0.59
N VAL A 373 -14.24 24.20 -0.54
CA VAL A 373 -15.34 24.03 -1.50
C VAL A 373 -15.82 25.38 -2.00
N VAL A 374 -15.95 25.53 -3.31
CA VAL A 374 -16.59 26.71 -3.92
C VAL A 374 -18.08 26.40 -4.08
N LEU A 375 -18.90 27.04 -3.24
CA LEU A 375 -20.36 26.84 -3.21
C LEU A 375 -21.09 28.12 -3.61
N PRO A 376 -22.27 28.01 -4.24
CA PRO A 376 -23.15 29.16 -4.45
C PRO A 376 -23.52 29.86 -3.14
N GLY A 377 -23.85 31.15 -3.21
CA GLY A 377 -24.26 31.93 -2.05
C GLY A 377 -25.46 31.32 -1.32
N GLY A 378 -25.39 31.25 0.01
CA GLY A 378 -26.46 30.71 0.86
C GLY A 378 -26.50 29.18 0.98
N VAL A 379 -25.59 28.45 0.34
CA VAL A 379 -25.47 26.99 0.49
C VAL A 379 -24.56 26.66 1.67
N ALA A 380 -25.03 25.80 2.57
CA ALA A 380 -24.26 25.34 3.72
C ALA A 380 -23.05 24.48 3.29
N CYS A 381 -21.91 24.70 3.94
CA CYS A 381 -20.71 23.91 3.70
C CYS A 381 -20.85 22.48 4.28
N PRO A 382 -20.51 21.42 3.54
CA PRO A 382 -20.46 20.07 4.07
C PRO A 382 -19.50 19.94 5.26
N ASP A 383 -19.83 19.08 6.21
CA ASP A 383 -19.00 18.81 7.39
C ASP A 383 -17.57 18.39 7.00
N GLY A 384 -16.58 19.03 7.62
CA GLY A 384 -15.15 18.76 7.37
C GLY A 384 -14.58 19.41 6.10
N CYS A 385 -15.41 20.13 5.33
CA CYS A 385 -14.96 21.05 4.29
C CYS A 385 -14.98 22.48 4.81
N ASN A 386 -14.19 23.36 4.19
CA ASN A 386 -14.27 24.79 4.47
C ASN A 386 -14.75 25.52 3.22
N GLN A 387 -15.75 26.38 3.39
CA GLN A 387 -16.24 27.18 2.28
C GLN A 387 -15.13 28.13 1.84
N PHE A 388 -14.77 28.03 0.58
CA PHE A 388 -13.88 28.96 -0.07
C PHE A 388 -14.68 30.20 -0.42
N SER A 389 -14.69 31.19 0.46
CA SER A 389 -15.22 32.51 0.14
C SER A 389 -14.09 33.33 -0.45
N SER A 390 -14.21 33.64 -1.74
CA SER A 390 -13.30 34.57 -2.40
C SER A 390 -13.48 35.98 -1.82
N SER A 391 -14.60 36.31 -1.19
CA SER A 391 -14.88 37.65 -0.64
C SER A 391 -13.94 38.15 0.47
N GLU A 392 -13.25 37.27 1.21
CA GLU A 392 -12.27 37.70 2.25
C GLU A 392 -10.83 37.83 1.73
N GLU A 393 -10.51 37.27 0.56
CA GLU A 393 -9.15 37.26 -0.02
C GLU A 393 -9.13 37.31 -1.56
N LEU A 394 -10.14 37.93 -2.19
CA LEU A 394 -9.99 38.35 -3.57
C LEU A 394 -8.97 39.47 -3.54
N ASP A 395 -7.76 39.17 -4.01
CA ASP A 395 -6.87 40.24 -4.45
C ASP A 395 -7.74 41.13 -5.36
N PRO A 396 -8.03 42.39 -4.98
CA PRO A 396 -8.89 43.27 -5.76
C PRO A 396 -8.40 43.38 -7.20
N VAL A 397 -7.12 43.11 -7.41
CA VAL A 397 -6.46 42.98 -8.70
C VAL A 397 -7.00 41.81 -9.53
N THR A 398 -7.22 40.60 -9.00
CA THR A 398 -7.69 39.43 -9.79
C THR A 398 -9.14 39.61 -10.25
N VAL A 399 -10.00 40.18 -9.40
CA VAL A 399 -11.39 40.51 -9.77
C VAL A 399 -11.41 41.63 -10.81
N ASN A 400 -10.66 42.70 -10.59
CA ASN A 400 -10.57 43.80 -11.55
C ASN A 400 -9.93 43.36 -12.88
N LYS A 401 -9.00 42.41 -12.88
CA LYS A 401 -8.41 41.82 -14.11
C LYS A 401 -9.45 41.07 -14.95
N LEU A 402 -10.36 40.34 -14.30
CA LEU A 402 -11.44 39.60 -14.95
C LEU A 402 -12.58 40.51 -15.45
N THR A 403 -12.96 41.53 -14.66
CA THR A 403 -14.04 42.47 -15.02
C THR A 403 -13.58 43.55 -16.02
N TYR A 404 -12.40 44.15 -15.84
CA TYR A 404 -11.90 45.29 -16.63
C TYR A 404 -10.89 44.94 -17.73
N GLY A 405 -10.66 43.65 -18.03
CA GLY A 405 -9.80 43.19 -19.13
C GLY A 405 -10.20 43.69 -20.55
N ALA A 406 -11.24 44.50 -20.67
CA ALA A 406 -11.72 45.09 -21.92
C ALA A 406 -11.48 46.62 -22.06
N VAL A 407 -10.79 47.30 -21.13
CA VAL A 407 -10.57 48.76 -21.23
C VAL A 407 -9.11 49.16 -21.04
N VAL A 408 -8.24 48.75 -21.96
CA VAL A 408 -7.02 49.51 -22.24
C VAL A 408 -6.91 49.71 -23.74
N GLY A 409 -7.53 50.79 -24.23
CA GLY A 409 -7.27 51.31 -25.56
C GLY A 409 -5.78 51.66 -25.68
N PHE A 410 -5.13 51.15 -26.72
CA PHE A 410 -3.74 51.44 -27.04
C PHE A 410 -3.55 52.95 -27.34
N GLY A 411 -3.22 53.72 -26.31
CA GLY A 411 -2.72 55.08 -26.40
C GLY A 411 -1.25 55.12 -25.97
N SER A 412 -0.36 55.21 -26.96
CA SER A 412 1.09 55.44 -26.89
C SER A 412 1.67 55.84 -25.51
N LEU A 413 2.41 54.94 -24.85
CA LEU A 413 3.24 55.28 -23.69
C LEU A 413 4.71 54.94 -23.97
N LYS A 414 5.54 55.98 -24.04
CA LYS A 414 6.99 55.92 -24.18
C LYS A 414 7.62 55.23 -22.97
N LEU A 415 8.45 54.23 -23.26
CA LEU A 415 9.18 53.41 -22.30
C LEU A 415 10.39 54.18 -21.76
N THR A 416 10.42 54.52 -20.47
CA THR A 416 11.68 54.85 -19.79
C THR A 416 11.60 54.57 -18.28
N LEU A 417 12.59 53.81 -17.78
CA LEU A 417 13.00 53.63 -16.38
C LEU A 417 12.07 52.86 -15.40
N LEU A 418 12.36 51.56 -15.17
CA LEU A 418 12.63 50.97 -13.83
C LEU A 418 12.77 49.44 -13.94
N THR A 419 13.97 48.92 -13.79
CA THR A 419 14.32 47.49 -14.02
C THR A 419 13.91 46.54 -12.87
N VAL A 420 13.33 47.05 -11.77
CA VAL A 420 12.81 46.21 -10.67
C VAL A 420 11.27 46.23 -10.62
N VAL A 421 10.64 47.31 -11.06
CA VAL A 421 9.17 47.42 -11.20
C VAL A 421 8.67 46.65 -12.44
N ASN A 422 9.54 46.44 -13.42
CA ASN A 422 9.22 45.70 -14.66
C ASN A 422 8.89 44.22 -14.45
N PHE A 423 9.47 43.50 -13.47
CA PHE A 423 9.17 42.07 -13.35
C PHE A 423 7.75 41.83 -12.82
N LEU A 424 7.34 42.63 -11.82
CA LEU A 424 5.97 42.64 -11.29
C LEU A 424 4.97 43.16 -12.32
N LEU A 425 5.26 44.24 -13.04
CA LEU A 425 4.36 44.72 -14.10
C LEU A 425 4.28 43.76 -15.29
N PHE A 426 5.37 43.08 -15.64
CA PHE A 426 5.39 42.13 -16.74
C PHE A 426 4.64 40.84 -16.40
N THR A 427 4.79 40.34 -15.16
CA THR A 427 3.95 39.23 -14.66
C THR A 427 2.48 39.65 -14.53
N LEU A 428 2.20 40.87 -14.08
CA LEU A 428 0.84 41.42 -14.03
C LEU A 428 0.20 41.50 -15.42
N LEU A 429 0.98 41.94 -16.42
CA LEU A 429 0.57 42.06 -17.82
C LEU A 429 0.34 40.69 -18.47
N LEU A 430 1.21 39.71 -18.21
CA LEU A 430 1.03 38.33 -18.67
C LEU A 430 -0.22 37.69 -18.06
N LEU A 431 -0.49 37.93 -16.78
CA LEU A 431 -1.71 37.47 -16.12
C LEU A 431 -2.95 38.14 -16.75
N LEU A 432 -2.91 39.46 -16.94
CA LEU A 432 -3.98 40.22 -17.60
C LEU A 432 -4.28 39.69 -19.01
N LEU A 433 -3.24 39.42 -19.80
CA LEU A 433 -3.35 38.85 -21.15
C LEU A 433 -3.89 37.42 -21.12
N PHE A 434 -3.52 36.61 -20.10
CA PHE A 434 -4.06 35.27 -19.92
C PHE A 434 -5.57 35.30 -19.63
N PHE A 435 -6.01 36.18 -18.74
CA PHE A 435 -7.42 36.36 -18.41
C PHE A 435 -8.24 36.95 -19.57
N ALA A 436 -7.69 37.96 -20.26
CA ALA A 436 -8.30 38.51 -21.46
C ALA A 436 -8.41 37.45 -22.58
N SER A 437 -7.38 36.62 -22.75
CA SER A 437 -7.38 35.51 -23.71
C SER A 437 -8.42 34.43 -23.36
N ILE A 438 -8.57 34.06 -22.09
CA ILE A 438 -9.64 33.14 -21.67
C ILE A 438 -11.01 33.73 -21.96
N ARG A 439 -11.23 35.01 -21.61
CA ARG A 439 -12.50 35.70 -21.87
C ARG A 439 -12.81 35.80 -23.36
N GLU A 440 -11.86 36.28 -24.16
CA GLU A 440 -12.04 36.48 -25.60
C GLU A 440 -12.12 35.17 -26.39
N ASN A 441 -11.46 34.09 -25.96
CA ASN A 441 -11.43 32.85 -26.74
C ASN A 441 -12.45 31.79 -26.28
N LEU A 442 -12.82 31.78 -24.99
CA LEU A 442 -13.66 30.72 -24.41
C LEU A 442 -15.03 31.21 -23.91
N LEU A 443 -15.21 32.52 -23.64
CA LEU A 443 -16.39 33.06 -22.96
C LEU A 443 -17.08 34.20 -23.74
N LYS A 444 -16.93 34.24 -25.07
CA LYS A 444 -17.43 35.34 -25.94
C LYS A 444 -18.90 35.73 -25.71
N ASP A 445 -19.75 34.78 -25.29
CA ASP A 445 -21.19 34.96 -25.12
C ASP A 445 -21.65 34.86 -23.64
N VAL A 446 -20.73 34.84 -22.66
CA VAL A 446 -21.05 34.69 -21.24
C VAL A 446 -21.09 36.05 -20.55
N ASP A 447 -22.27 36.66 -20.52
CA ASP A 447 -22.55 37.95 -19.84
C ASP A 447 -22.90 37.79 -18.34
N GLU A 448 -22.69 36.60 -17.77
CA GLU A 448 -23.09 36.28 -16.39
C GLU A 448 -21.95 36.56 -15.40
N SER A 449 -22.10 37.62 -14.60
CA SER A 449 -21.24 38.00 -13.45
C SER A 449 -20.88 36.80 -12.55
N ASP A 450 -21.78 35.83 -12.43
CA ASP A 450 -21.59 34.63 -11.62
C ASP A 450 -20.54 33.67 -12.22
N ALA A 451 -20.47 33.54 -13.55
CA ALA A 451 -19.49 32.68 -14.21
C ALA A 451 -18.04 33.19 -14.02
N LEU A 452 -17.85 34.51 -14.08
CA LEU A 452 -16.55 35.13 -13.81
C LEU A 452 -16.14 34.99 -12.33
N SER A 453 -17.09 35.12 -11.41
CA SER A 453 -16.87 34.91 -9.98
C SER A 453 -16.47 33.47 -9.65
N ILE A 454 -17.14 32.50 -10.27
CA ILE A 454 -16.81 31.06 -10.14
C ILE A 454 -15.41 30.79 -10.70
N LEU A 455 -15.09 31.29 -11.90
CA LEU A 455 -13.77 31.09 -12.51
C LEU A 455 -12.64 31.68 -11.66
N SER A 456 -12.85 32.88 -11.11
CA SER A 456 -11.89 33.51 -10.19
C SER A 456 -11.66 32.66 -8.94
N SER A 457 -12.73 32.10 -8.38
CA SER A 457 -12.68 31.27 -7.17
C SER A 457 -11.96 29.94 -7.44
N LEU A 458 -12.19 29.34 -8.60
CA LEU A 458 -11.49 28.12 -9.04
C LEU A 458 -9.98 28.36 -9.22
N ILE A 459 -9.58 29.48 -9.82
CA ILE A 459 -8.16 29.81 -10.02
C ILE A 459 -7.46 30.03 -8.69
N ALA A 460 -8.05 30.82 -7.80
CA ALA A 460 -7.49 31.06 -6.47
C ALA A 460 -7.37 29.77 -5.64
N LEU A 461 -8.37 28.88 -5.75
CA LEU A 461 -8.32 27.56 -5.11
C LEU A 461 -7.16 26.70 -5.65
N VAL A 462 -6.98 26.65 -6.97
CA VAL A 462 -5.87 25.91 -7.61
C VAL A 462 -4.51 26.49 -7.17
N GLU A 463 -4.35 27.81 -7.12
CA GLU A 463 -3.11 28.44 -6.64
C GLU A 463 -2.78 28.06 -5.19
N LYS A 464 -3.78 28.03 -4.31
CA LYS A 464 -3.60 27.56 -2.92
C LYS A 464 -3.27 26.06 -2.85
N MET A 465 -3.81 25.26 -3.78
CA MET A 465 -3.47 23.84 -3.90
C MET A 465 -2.02 23.63 -4.34
N GLU A 466 -1.52 24.43 -5.29
CA GLU A 466 -0.13 24.39 -5.74
C GLU A 466 0.86 24.79 -4.64
N LYS A 467 0.46 25.72 -3.75
CA LYS A 467 1.25 26.14 -2.57
C LYS A 467 1.13 25.18 -1.38
N ASN A 468 0.37 24.08 -1.49
CA ASN A 468 0.10 23.12 -0.41
C ASN A 468 -0.57 23.73 0.84
N GLU A 469 -1.28 24.85 0.67
CA GLU A 469 -2.12 25.45 1.71
C GLU A 469 -3.46 24.70 1.83
N VAL A 470 -3.99 24.27 0.68
CA VAL A 470 -5.23 23.48 0.53
C VAL A 470 -4.90 22.15 -0.17
N LYS A 471 -5.41 21.00 0.28
CA LYS A 471 -5.10 19.74 -0.41
C LYS A 471 -5.89 19.54 -1.71
N SER A 472 -7.19 19.80 -1.64
CA SER A 472 -8.17 19.57 -2.70
C SER A 472 -9.32 20.56 -2.57
N GLY A 473 -10.14 20.68 -3.61
CA GLY A 473 -11.43 21.35 -3.48
C GLY A 473 -12.34 21.22 -4.68
#